data_AF-A0A3N5JJL4-F1
#
_entry.id   AF-A0A3N5JJL4-F1
#
_cell.length_a   1.000
_cell.length_b   1.000
_cell.length_c   1.000
_cell.angle_alpha   90.00
_cell.angle_beta   90.00
_cell.angle_gamma   90.00
#
_symmetry.space_group_name_H-M   'P 1'
#
loop_
_entity.id
_entity.type
_entity.pdbx_description
1 polymer ?
#
loop_
_entity_poly.entity_id
_entity_poly.type
_entity_poly.pdbx_seq_one_letter_code
_entity_poly.pdbx_strand_id
1 'polypeptide(L)' 'MPDRLAWTTSAWQDYLHWQAQDRKTISRINRLVQACLRDPRAGLGKPEALKGDLSGFWSRRIDHANRLVYVVDHET' A
#
# COMPACT_ATOMS: atom_id res chain seq x y z
N MET A 1 -11.11 -12.87 -0.18
CA MET A 1 -10.10 -11.88 0.29
C MET A 1 -8.75 -12.50 0.03
N PRO A 2 -7.69 -11.73 -0.27
CA PRO A 2 -6.35 -12.30 -0.39
C PRO A 2 -5.97 -12.99 0.92
N ASP A 3 -5.50 -14.24 0.86
CA ASP A 3 -5.20 -15.03 2.05
C ASP A 3 -3.84 -14.64 2.68
N ARG A 4 -3.04 -13.82 2.00
CA ARG A 4 -1.71 -13.38 2.44
C ARG A 4 -1.50 -11.87 2.27
N LEU A 5 -1.02 -11.23 3.33
CA LEU A 5 -0.46 -9.89 3.33
C LEU A 5 1.02 -9.98 3.68
N ALA A 6 1.90 -9.47 2.81
CA ALA A 6 3.34 -9.49 3.00
C ALA A 6 3.94 -8.08 2.86
N TRP A 7 5.06 -7.86 3.53
CA TRP A 7 5.81 -6.61 3.49
C TRP A 7 7.25 -6.89 3.05
N THR A 8 7.84 -5.99 2.27
CA THR A 8 9.30 -5.92 2.21
C THR A 8 9.84 -5.43 3.55
N THR A 9 11.10 -5.75 3.85
CA THR A 9 11.74 -5.28 5.10
C THR A 9 11.71 -3.76 5.21
N SER A 10 11.94 -3.03 4.11
CA SER A 10 11.89 -1.56 4.10
C SER A 10 10.48 -1.04 4.40
N ALA A 11 9.45 -1.57 3.75
CA ALA A 11 8.08 -1.14 3.98
C ALA A 11 7.61 -1.45 5.41
N TRP A 12 8.08 -2.57 6.00
CA TRP A 12 7.83 -2.88 7.40
C TRP A 12 8.49 -1.87 8.35
N GLN A 13 9.74 -1.48 8.07
CA GLN A 13 10.44 -0.45 8.86
C GLN A 13 9.74 0.91 8.78
N ASP A 14 9.32 1.34 7.59
CA ASP A 14 8.55 2.58 7.41
C ASP A 14 7.23 2.52 8.17
N TYR A 15 6.54 1.37 8.12
CA TYR A 15 5.30 1.15 8.86
C TYR A 15 5.50 1.30 10.38
N LEU A 16 6.57 0.70 10.93
CA LEU A 16 6.93 0.86 12.35
C LEU A 16 7.35 2.30 12.70
N HIS A 17 8.08 2.97 11.81
CA HIS A 17 8.45 4.37 12.01
C HIS A 17 7.19 5.26 12.14
N TRP A 18 6.23 5.09 11.24
CA TRP A 18 4.98 5.86 11.28
C TRP A 18 4.12 5.54 12.50
N GLN A 19 4.15 4.30 13.02
CA GLN A 19 3.48 3.95 14.27
C GLN A 19 3.97 4.79 15.45
N ALA A 20 5.28 5.03 15.53
CA ALA A 20 5.89 5.81 16.60
C ALA A 20 5.71 7.32 16.41
N GLN A 21 5.76 7.80 15.16
CA GLN A 21 5.88 9.23 14.87
C GLN A 21 4.55 9.94 14.60
N ASP A 22 3.63 9.33 13.84
CA ASP A 22 2.38 9.98 13.42
C ASP A 22 1.19 9.00 13.32
N ARG A 23 0.32 9.09 14.33
CA ARG A 23 -0.89 8.27 14.42
C ARG A 23 -1.91 8.54 13.31
N LYS A 24 -1.91 9.70 12.67
CA LYS A 24 -2.80 9.98 11.53
C LYS A 24 -2.31 9.26 10.29
N THR A 25 -1.00 9.34 10.02
CA THR A 25 -0.39 8.67 8.87
C THR A 25 -0.53 7.16 8.96
N ILE A 26 -0.30 6.54 10.12
CA ILE A 26 -0.51 5.09 10.27
C ILE A 26 -1.98 4.68 10.11
N SER A 27 -2.93 5.48 10.63
CA SER A 27 -4.36 5.22 10.44
C SER A 27 -4.74 5.27 8.95
N ARG A 28 -4.14 6.21 8.21
CA ARG A 28 -4.29 6.34 6.76
C ARG A 28 -3.72 5.13 6.02
N ILE A 29 -2.51 4.68 6.37
CA ILE A 29 -1.87 3.49 5.78
C ILE A 29 -2.75 2.26 6.01
N ASN A 30 -3.22 2.03 7.24
CA ASN A 30 -4.09 0.88 7.55
C ASN A 30 -5.38 0.88 6.73
N ARG A 31 -6.00 2.04 6.55
CA ARG A 31 -7.19 2.18 5.68
C ARG A 31 -6.88 1.87 4.22
N LEU A 32 -5.71 2.27 3.72
CA LEU A 32 -5.29 1.97 2.36
C LEU A 32 -5.00 0.48 2.18
N VAL A 33 -4.31 -0.17 3.12
CA VAL A 33 -4.07 -1.63 3.09
C VAL A 33 -5.39 -2.39 3.04
N GLN A 34 -6.35 -2.04 3.91
CA GLN A 34 -7.69 -2.65 3.91
C GLN A 34 -8.45 -2.42 2.60
N ALA A 35 -8.31 -1.24 2.00
CA ALA A 35 -8.88 -0.97 0.67
C ALA A 35 -8.22 -1.85 -0.41
N CYS A 36 -6.90 -2.03 -0.37
CA CYS A 36 -6.18 -2.90 -1.31
C CYS A 36 -6.61 -4.36 -1.20
N LEU A 37 -6.84 -4.87 0.01
CA LEU A 37 -7.31 -6.24 0.24
C LEU A 37 -8.73 -6.47 -0.29
N ARG A 38 -9.56 -5.43 -0.36
CA ARG A 38 -10.95 -5.51 -0.84
C ARG A 38 -11.07 -5.31 -2.35
N ASP A 39 -10.49 -4.22 -2.84
CA ASP A 39 -10.47 -3.85 -4.24
C ASP A 39 -9.08 -3.32 -4.57
N PRO A 40 -8.18 -4.19 -5.07
CA PRO A 40 -6.78 -3.81 -5.25
C PRO A 40 -6.56 -2.73 -6.30
N ARG A 41 -7.46 -2.53 -7.27
CA ARG A 41 -7.20 -1.66 -8.43
C ARG A 41 -8.09 -0.41 -8.46
N ALA A 42 -9.04 -0.28 -7.53
CA ALA A 42 -9.89 0.90 -7.40
C ALA A 42 -10.08 1.39 -5.95
N GLY A 43 -10.81 2.51 -5.81
CA GLY A 43 -11.20 3.06 -4.52
C GLY A 43 -10.19 4.02 -3.88
N LEU A 44 -10.01 3.90 -2.57
CA LEU A 44 -9.36 4.91 -1.73
C LEU A 44 -7.91 5.18 -2.15
N GLY A 45 -7.51 6.45 -2.16
CA GLY A 45 -6.12 6.84 -2.37
C GLY A 45 -5.71 6.99 -3.83
N LYS A 46 -6.66 7.04 -4.77
CA LYS A 46 -6.39 7.24 -6.21
C LYS A 46 -5.37 6.21 -6.72
N PRO A 47 -5.74 4.92 -6.78
CA PRO A 47 -4.83 3.88 -7.25
C PRO A 47 -4.37 4.16 -8.68
N GLU A 48 -3.08 4.06 -8.90
CA GLU A 48 -2.42 4.32 -10.17
C GLU A 48 -1.50 3.12 -10.50
N ALA A 49 -1.64 2.55 -11.69
CA ALA A 49 -0.74 1.50 -12.18
C ALA A 49 0.62 2.12 -12.54
N LEU A 50 1.69 1.54 -12.03
CA LEU A 50 3.06 1.98 -12.33
C LEU A 50 3.51 1.41 -13.69
N LYS A 51 4.52 2.07 -14.28
CA LYS A 51 5.01 1.80 -15.64
C LYS A 51 6.52 1.50 -15.62
N GLY A 52 7.04 0.99 -16.73
CA GLY A 52 8.47 0.69 -16.89
C GLY A 52 8.88 -0.51 -16.02
N ASP A 53 9.99 -0.39 -15.31
CA ASP A 53 10.52 -1.45 -14.43
C ASP A 53 9.58 -1.80 -13.25
N LEU A 54 8.62 -0.93 -12.96
CA LEU A 54 7.59 -1.15 -11.94
C LEU A 54 6.24 -1.59 -12.55
N SER A 55 6.22 -1.99 -13.82
CA SER A 55 4.99 -2.52 -14.44
C SER A 55 4.45 -3.71 -13.65
N GLY A 56 3.15 -3.70 -13.36
CA GLY A 56 2.49 -4.68 -12.49
C GLY A 56 2.30 -4.22 -11.04
N PHE A 57 3.08 -3.24 -10.58
CA PHE A 57 2.88 -2.59 -9.29
C PHE A 57 1.82 -1.48 -9.37
N TRP A 58 1.27 -1.16 -8.20
CA TRP A 58 0.25 -0.16 -7.98
C TRP A 58 0.69 0.81 -6.90
N SER A 59 0.28 2.06 -7.02
CA SER A 59 0.54 3.11 -6.04
C SER A 59 -0.77 3.72 -5.55
N ARG A 60 -0.88 3.99 -4.25
CA ARG A 60 -1.94 4.81 -3.64
C ARG A 60 -1.35 5.95 -2.83
N ARG A 61 -2.03 7.09 -2.83
CA ARG A 61 -1.65 8.30 -2.10
C ARG A 61 -1.97 8.16 -0.61
N ILE A 62 -0.91 8.13 0.20
CA ILE A 62 -1.00 8.30 1.65
C ILE A 62 -1.34 9.77 1.93
N ASP A 63 -0.50 10.66 1.40
CA ASP A 63 -0.64 12.12 1.41
C ASP A 63 -0.12 12.73 0.10
N HIS A 64 0.29 14.01 0.10
CA HIS A 64 0.84 14.69 -1.08
C HIS A 64 2.19 14.11 -1.54
N ALA A 65 3.06 13.72 -0.62
CA ALA A 65 4.42 13.24 -0.87
C ALA A 65 4.55 11.70 -0.84
N ASN A 66 3.88 11.05 0.12
CA ASN A 66 4.07 9.64 0.42
C ASN A 66 3.11 8.72 -0.36
N ARG A 67 3.59 7.53 -0.73
CA ARG A 67 2.84 6.53 -1.51
C ARG A 67 2.93 5.15 -0.86
N LEU A 68 1.79 4.46 -0.82
CA LEU A 68 1.75 3.02 -0.58
C LEU A 68 1.90 2.33 -1.93
N VAL A 69 3.04 1.69 -2.16
CA VAL A 69 3.31 0.90 -3.36
C VAL A 69 3.12 -0.59 -3.03
N TYR A 70 2.40 -1.31 -3.86
CA TYR A 70 2.08 -2.72 -3.66
C TYR A 70 1.90 -3.45 -4.99
N VAL A 71 1.96 -4.78 -4.94
CA VAL A 71 1.61 -5.66 -6.05
C VAL A 71 0.57 -6.67 -5.55
N VAL A 72 -0.29 -7.12 -6.44
CA VAL A 72 -1.21 -8.22 -6.16
C VAL A 72 -0.65 -9.44 -6.85
N ASP A 73 -0.18 -10.38 -6.06
CA ASP A 73 0.19 -11.69 -6.55
C ASP A 73 -1.05 -12.58 -6.52
N HIS A 74 -1.35 -13.21 -7.65
CA HIS A 74 -2.33 -14.27 -7.69
C HIS A 74 -1.50 -15.55 -7.61
N GLU A 75 -1.36 -16.11 -6.40
CA GLU A 75 -0.85 -17.48 -6.28
C GLU A 75 -1.67 -18.37 -7.23
N THR A 76 -0.97 -19.07 -8.11
CA THR A 76 -1.54 -20.05 -9.04
C THR A 76 -1.81 -21.34 -8.30
#